data_AF-A0A534ZD12-F1
#
_entry.id   AF-A0A534ZD12-F1
#
_cell.length_a   1.000
_cell.length_b   1.000
_cell.length_c   1.000
_cell.angle_alpha   90.00
_cell.angle_beta   90.00
_cell.angle_gamma   90.00
#
_symmetry.space_group_name_H-M   'P 1'
#
loop_
_entity.id
_entity.type
_entity.pdbx_description
1 polymer ?
#
loop_
_entity_poly.entity_id
_entity_poly.type
_entity_poly.pdbx_seq_one_letter_code
_entity_poly.pdbx_strand_id
1 'polypeptide(L)'
;MRPNPRCLLAPAAVVLVALFALPVGSADAGSTPAQKCGAAKLNAAGREIAGKMSCYAKAKRVGTGVDSTCLGNAQSNADTTINKADGGCPGTAAAIDTAVDNCVAAFLTDDPGNGACPSASAKAIGTSGRRELRCQARDVSTPASFAGCNAREDGRTTTVLSAVGGCVAAGAVLADTDACQSAIEDLVGPCGTFLTTWGSGGSGPGQFNFPLSVAVDGS
;
A
#
# COMPACT_ATOMS: atom_id res chain seq x y z
N MET A 1 -20.52 1.24 -24.20
CA MET A 1 -20.69 0.98 -25.65
C MET A 1 -20.95 2.28 -26.38
N ARG A 2 -20.31 2.44 -27.55
CA ARG A 2 -20.33 3.56 -28.54
C ARG A 2 -19.43 4.78 -28.21
N PRO A 3 -18.87 5.48 -29.22
CA PRO A 3 -18.10 4.97 -30.37
C PRO A 3 -16.83 5.80 -30.67
N ASN A 4 -15.97 5.23 -31.50
CA ASN A 4 -14.77 5.82 -32.14
C ASN A 4 -15.17 6.55 -33.44
N PRO A 5 -14.53 7.67 -33.85
CA PRO A 5 -14.51 8.06 -35.25
C PRO A 5 -13.09 8.01 -35.83
N ARG A 6 -12.99 7.23 -36.91
CA ARG A 6 -11.86 7.11 -37.83
C ARG A 6 -11.62 8.42 -38.57
N CYS A 7 -10.36 8.81 -38.74
CA CYS A 7 -9.93 9.71 -39.82
C CYS A 7 -9.12 8.93 -40.87
N LEU A 8 -9.47 9.19 -42.13
CA LEU A 8 -9.05 8.53 -43.36
C LEU A 8 -7.64 8.96 -43.81
N LEU A 9 -7.07 8.08 -44.66
CA LEU A 9 -5.77 8.10 -45.33
C LEU A 9 -5.59 9.23 -46.37
N ALA A 10 -4.34 9.63 -46.57
CA ALA A 10 -3.77 9.95 -47.89
C ALA A 10 -2.25 9.58 -47.92
N PRO A 11 -1.67 9.24 -49.09
CA PRO A 11 -0.41 8.52 -49.18
C PRO A 11 0.79 9.46 -49.44
N ALA A 12 1.93 9.18 -48.82
CA ALA A 12 3.20 9.77 -49.24
C ALA A 12 4.38 8.83 -48.95
N ALA A 13 5.06 8.44 -50.03
CA ALA A 13 6.45 8.02 -50.15
C ALA A 13 7.03 7.12 -49.03
N VAL A 14 7.10 5.82 -49.31
CA VAL A 14 7.94 4.87 -48.57
C VAL A 14 9.40 5.13 -48.95
N VAL A 15 10.12 5.92 -48.13
CA VAL A 15 11.58 5.91 -48.10
C VAL A 15 11.97 4.84 -47.09
N LEU A 16 12.43 3.70 -47.60
CA LEU A 16 12.83 2.54 -46.80
C LEU A 16 14.22 2.81 -46.20
N VAL A 17 14.29 3.59 -45.12
CA VAL A 17 15.48 3.67 -44.27
C VAL A 17 15.50 2.41 -43.41
N ALA A 18 16.54 1.58 -43.58
CA ALA A 18 16.77 0.41 -42.75
C ALA A 18 17.01 0.84 -41.28
N LEU A 19 15.93 0.87 -40.51
CA LEU A 19 15.94 0.97 -39.06
C LEU A 19 16.56 -0.31 -38.51
N PHE A 20 17.84 -0.25 -38.12
CA PHE A 20 18.40 -1.22 -37.17
C PHE A 20 17.64 -1.03 -35.85
N ALA A 21 16.60 -1.84 -35.65
CA ALA A 21 15.97 -2.03 -34.36
C ALA A 21 16.98 -2.75 -33.46
N LEU A 22 17.80 -1.99 -32.75
CA LEU A 22 18.47 -2.53 -31.57
C LEU A 22 17.38 -2.90 -30.57
N PRO A 23 17.46 -4.07 -29.93
CA PRO A 23 16.55 -4.39 -28.85
C PRO A 23 16.79 -3.35 -27.76
N VAL A 24 15.79 -2.50 -27.54
CA VAL A 24 15.71 -1.72 -26.31
C VAL A 24 15.58 -2.76 -25.21
N GLY A 25 16.71 -3.09 -24.57
CA GLY A 25 16.68 -3.88 -23.36
C GLY A 25 15.81 -3.13 -22.37
N SER A 26 14.63 -3.67 -22.07
CA SER A 26 13.87 -3.28 -20.91
C SER A 26 14.79 -3.53 -19.71
N ALA A 27 15.42 -2.47 -19.22
CA ALA A 27 16.04 -2.54 -17.91
C ALA A 27 14.87 -2.77 -16.94
N ASP A 28 14.75 -3.99 -16.40
CA ASP A 28 13.93 -4.26 -15.24
C ASP A 28 14.47 -3.39 -14.11
N ALA A 29 13.93 -2.18 -14.00
CA ALA A 29 14.32 -1.24 -12.97
C ALA A 29 13.83 -1.82 -11.64
N GLY A 30 14.75 -2.46 -10.91
CA GLY A 30 14.49 -2.90 -9.54
C GLY A 30 14.01 -1.73 -8.68
N SER A 31 13.27 -2.03 -7.62
CA SER A 31 12.64 -1.01 -6.79
C SER A 31 13.62 0.05 -6.28
N THR A 32 13.22 1.32 -6.37
CA THR A 32 14.01 2.47 -5.92
C THR A 32 14.18 2.46 -4.40
N PRO A 33 15.20 3.16 -3.85
CA PRO A 33 15.34 3.30 -2.40
C PRO A 33 14.08 3.85 -1.72
N ALA A 34 13.41 4.84 -2.33
CA ALA A 34 12.16 5.39 -1.83
C ALA A 34 11.03 4.35 -1.82
N GLN A 35 10.91 3.52 -2.85
CA GLN A 35 9.94 2.42 -2.90
C GLN A 35 10.20 1.38 -1.80
N LYS A 36 11.47 1.01 -1.57
CA LYS A 36 11.85 0.08 -0.50
C LYS A 36 11.55 0.67 0.88
N CYS A 37 11.84 1.95 1.08
CA CYS A 37 11.52 2.71 2.28
C CYS A 37 10.01 2.69 2.56
N GLY A 38 9.18 3.05 1.57
CA GLY A 38 7.73 3.10 1.74
C GLY A 38 7.12 1.74 2.02
N ALA A 39 7.55 0.72 1.26
CA ALA A 39 7.14 -0.66 1.51
C ALA A 39 7.53 -1.14 2.91
N ALA A 40 8.70 -0.76 3.43
CA ALA A 40 9.12 -1.12 4.78
C ALA A 40 8.21 -0.47 5.85
N LYS A 41 7.86 0.81 5.69
CA LYS A 41 6.97 1.54 6.62
C LYS A 41 5.54 0.99 6.60
N LEU A 42 4.96 0.76 5.42
CA LEU A 42 3.64 0.12 5.27
C LEU A 42 3.59 -1.25 5.93
N ASN A 43 4.61 -2.09 5.69
CA ASN A 43 4.70 -3.41 6.33
C ASN A 43 4.90 -3.32 7.85
N ALA A 44 5.58 -2.28 8.37
CA ALA A 44 5.77 -2.06 9.79
C ALA A 44 4.45 -1.67 10.47
N ALA A 45 3.73 -0.70 9.92
CA ALA A 45 2.40 -0.29 10.40
C ALA A 45 1.41 -1.48 10.40
N GLY A 46 1.42 -2.29 9.34
CA GLY A 46 0.58 -3.49 9.30
C GLY A 46 0.94 -4.53 10.36
N ARG A 47 2.22 -4.70 10.70
CA ARG A 47 2.64 -5.57 11.82
C ARG A 47 2.18 -5.01 13.16
N GLU A 48 2.24 -3.69 13.33
CA GLU A 48 1.78 -3.00 14.53
C GLU A 48 0.29 -3.21 14.77
N ILE A 49 -0.54 -2.96 13.75
CA ILE A 49 -2.00 -3.22 13.77
C ILE A 49 -2.28 -4.65 14.22
N ALA A 50 -1.66 -5.64 13.57
CA ALA A 50 -1.85 -7.04 13.94
C ALA A 50 -1.36 -7.35 15.36
N GLY A 51 -0.28 -6.70 15.80
CA GLY A 51 0.27 -6.83 17.15
C GLY A 51 -0.70 -6.29 18.20
N LYS A 52 -1.16 -5.04 18.04
CA LYS A 52 -2.14 -4.40 18.93
C LYS A 52 -3.42 -5.22 18.98
N MET A 53 -4.00 -5.60 17.83
CA MET A 53 -5.20 -6.45 17.80
C MET A 53 -4.99 -7.84 18.40
N SER A 54 -3.78 -8.40 18.35
CA SER A 54 -3.46 -9.64 19.05
C SER A 54 -3.42 -9.46 20.58
N CYS A 55 -3.01 -8.29 21.08
CA CYS A 55 -3.11 -7.94 22.50
C CYS A 55 -4.56 -7.88 22.96
N TYR A 56 -5.44 -7.25 22.18
CA TYR A 56 -6.89 -7.23 22.45
C TYR A 56 -7.50 -8.63 22.39
N ALA A 57 -7.15 -9.44 21.39
CA ALA A 57 -7.58 -10.84 21.31
C ALA A 57 -7.17 -11.64 22.55
N LYS A 58 -5.94 -11.45 23.06
CA LYS A 58 -5.47 -12.11 24.29
C LYS A 58 -6.29 -11.67 25.50
N ALA A 59 -6.46 -10.37 25.71
CA ALA A 59 -7.24 -9.80 26.80
C ALA A 59 -8.67 -10.35 26.81
N LYS A 60 -9.31 -10.37 25.64
CA LYS A 60 -10.64 -10.95 25.41
C LYS A 60 -10.72 -12.43 25.74
N ARG A 61 -9.70 -13.23 25.40
CA ARG A 61 -9.64 -14.67 25.69
C ARG A 61 -9.60 -14.96 27.20
N VAL A 62 -8.94 -14.10 27.99
CA VAL A 62 -8.78 -14.30 29.43
C VAL A 62 -9.71 -13.44 30.29
N GLY A 63 -10.55 -12.60 29.68
CA GLY A 63 -11.50 -11.73 30.37
C GLY A 63 -10.84 -10.61 31.18
N THR A 64 -9.67 -10.13 30.77
CA THR A 64 -8.93 -9.06 31.46
C THR A 64 -8.92 -7.77 30.64
N GLY A 65 -8.52 -6.67 31.27
CA GLY A 65 -8.11 -5.46 30.53
C GLY A 65 -6.92 -5.75 29.60
N VAL A 66 -6.78 -4.92 28.56
CA VAL A 66 -5.64 -5.00 27.65
C VAL A 66 -4.35 -4.59 28.38
N ASP A 67 -3.28 -5.35 28.16
CA ASP A 67 -1.97 -5.09 28.75
C ASP A 67 -1.27 -3.96 27.97
N SER A 68 -1.04 -2.83 28.62
CA SER A 68 -0.37 -1.66 28.02
C SER A 68 1.07 -1.95 27.60
N THR A 69 1.75 -2.90 28.25
CA THR A 69 3.09 -3.36 27.85
C THR A 69 3.02 -4.13 26.54
N CYS A 70 1.97 -4.91 26.33
CA CYS A 70 1.74 -5.61 25.05
C CYS A 70 1.56 -4.60 23.91
N LEU A 71 0.75 -3.56 24.13
CA LEU A 71 0.53 -2.48 23.16
C LEU A 71 1.83 -1.70 22.87
N GLY A 72 2.56 -1.30 23.92
CA GLY A 72 3.82 -0.57 23.77
C GLY A 72 4.89 -1.39 23.04
N ASN A 73 4.95 -2.71 23.26
CA ASN A 73 5.87 -3.60 22.55
C ASN A 73 5.53 -3.72 21.06
N ALA A 74 4.24 -3.75 20.71
CA ALA A 74 3.82 -3.77 19.30
C ALA A 74 4.29 -2.50 18.57
N GLN A 75 4.09 -1.33 19.18
CA GLN A 75 4.54 -0.03 18.67
C GLN A 75 6.06 0.05 18.58
N SER A 76 6.78 -0.24 19.66
CA SER A 76 8.26 -0.15 19.71
C SER A 76 8.96 -1.00 18.62
N ASN A 77 8.37 -2.16 18.30
CA ASN A 77 8.86 -3.01 17.21
C ASN A 77 8.62 -2.40 15.83
N ALA A 78 7.49 -1.70 15.65
CA ALA A 78 7.18 -0.97 14.43
C ALA A 78 8.11 0.25 14.27
N ASP A 79 8.26 1.06 15.32
CA ASP A 79 9.16 2.21 15.39
C ASP A 79 10.59 1.86 14.98
N THR A 80 11.10 0.75 15.52
CA THR A 80 12.43 0.26 15.19
C THR A 80 12.58 0.01 13.69
N THR A 81 11.53 -0.47 13.03
CA THR A 81 11.56 -0.69 11.58
C THR A 81 11.38 0.62 10.79
N ILE A 82 10.44 1.47 11.23
CA ILE A 82 10.13 2.74 10.56
C ILE A 82 11.34 3.66 10.60
N ASN A 83 12.01 3.78 11.75
CA ASN A 83 13.18 4.63 11.93
C ASN A 83 14.44 4.10 11.22
N LYS A 84 14.47 2.80 10.87
CA LYS A 84 15.53 2.20 10.03
C LYS A 84 15.21 2.25 8.54
N ALA A 85 13.98 2.61 8.16
CA ALA A 85 13.58 2.69 6.77
C ALA A 85 14.15 3.99 6.15
N ASP A 86 15.39 3.91 5.69
CA ASP A 86 16.05 4.96 4.91
C ASP A 86 15.70 4.86 3.42
N GLY A 87 15.83 5.96 2.68
CA GLY A 87 15.53 6.01 1.25
C GLY A 87 14.70 7.21 0.81
N GLY A 88 14.46 8.17 1.71
CA GLY A 88 13.84 9.46 1.38
C GLY A 88 12.31 9.45 1.31
N CYS A 89 11.62 8.41 1.81
CA CYS A 89 10.17 8.41 1.91
C CYS A 89 9.67 9.13 3.19
N PRO A 90 8.57 9.89 3.13
CA PRO A 90 7.98 10.57 4.30
C PRO A 90 7.34 9.57 5.29
N GLY A 91 6.73 10.10 6.35
CA GLY A 91 6.09 9.33 7.43
C GLY A 91 7.05 9.07 8.59
N THR A 92 6.85 9.76 9.71
CA THR A 92 7.58 9.51 10.96
C THR A 92 6.93 8.37 11.74
N ALA A 93 7.68 7.72 12.63
CA ALA A 93 7.13 6.72 13.55
C ALA A 93 5.89 7.27 14.28
N ALA A 94 6.01 8.41 14.94
CA ALA A 94 4.90 9.02 15.68
C ALA A 94 3.64 9.31 14.83
N ALA A 95 3.80 9.74 13.57
CA ALA A 95 2.65 9.99 12.69
C ALA A 95 1.98 8.69 12.27
N ILE A 96 2.78 7.66 11.95
CA ILE A 96 2.28 6.33 11.60
C ILE A 96 1.60 5.68 12.81
N ASP A 97 2.18 5.78 14.01
CA ASP A 97 1.61 5.26 15.26
C ASP A 97 0.24 5.87 15.53
N THR A 98 0.10 7.19 15.32
CA THR A 98 -1.18 7.89 15.48
C THR A 98 -2.23 7.35 14.50
N ALA A 99 -1.85 7.12 13.23
CA ALA A 99 -2.75 6.53 12.25
C ALA A 99 -3.11 5.07 12.62
N VAL A 100 -2.14 4.29 13.10
CA VAL A 100 -2.36 2.92 13.57
C VAL A 100 -3.28 2.89 14.79
N ASP A 101 -3.16 3.83 15.72
CA ASP A 101 -4.06 3.93 16.87
C ASP A 101 -5.49 4.25 16.47
N ASN A 102 -5.68 5.16 15.50
CA ASN A 102 -6.99 5.44 14.93
C ASN A 102 -7.59 4.20 14.24
N CYS A 103 -6.75 3.45 13.52
CA CYS A 103 -7.14 2.17 12.91
C CYS A 103 -7.59 1.13 13.92
N VAL A 104 -6.80 0.96 14.99
CA VAL A 104 -7.12 0.04 16.06
C VAL A 104 -8.41 0.48 16.76
N ALA A 105 -8.62 1.78 16.98
CA ALA A 105 -9.87 2.28 17.54
C ALA A 105 -11.08 1.94 16.65
N ALA A 106 -10.98 2.12 15.32
CA ALA A 106 -12.02 1.76 14.36
C ALA A 106 -12.33 0.25 14.40
N PHE A 107 -11.30 -0.60 14.35
CA PHE A 107 -11.45 -2.06 14.47
C PHE A 107 -12.07 -2.52 15.79
N LEU A 108 -11.86 -1.78 16.88
CA LEU A 108 -12.52 -2.05 18.16
C LEU A 108 -13.99 -1.64 18.17
N THR A 109 -14.44 -0.78 17.24
CA THR A 109 -15.87 -0.54 17.04
C THR A 109 -16.56 -1.70 16.31
N ASP A 110 -15.85 -2.35 15.38
CA ASP A 110 -16.33 -3.56 14.70
C ASP A 110 -16.41 -4.78 15.62
N ASP A 111 -15.42 -4.96 16.50
CA ASP A 111 -15.40 -5.99 17.54
C ASP A 111 -15.45 -5.34 18.93
N PRO A 112 -16.64 -5.07 19.49
CA PRO A 112 -16.82 -4.25 20.68
C PRO A 112 -16.21 -4.85 21.96
N GLY A 113 -15.57 -6.02 21.90
CA GLY A 113 -14.77 -6.57 23.00
C GLY A 113 -15.58 -7.00 24.25
N ASN A 114 -16.89 -6.79 24.26
CA ASN A 114 -17.81 -7.12 25.35
C ASN A 114 -18.13 -8.62 25.50
N GLY A 115 -17.34 -9.50 24.87
CA GLY A 115 -17.54 -10.95 24.87
C GLY A 115 -18.58 -11.48 23.87
N ALA A 116 -19.23 -10.62 23.08
CA ALA A 116 -20.19 -11.04 22.05
C ALA A 116 -19.56 -11.80 20.87
N CYS A 117 -18.24 -11.66 20.71
CA CYS A 117 -17.47 -12.29 19.65
C CYS A 117 -16.33 -13.15 20.24
N PRO A 118 -15.83 -14.19 19.55
CA PRO A 118 -14.66 -14.94 20.02
C PRO A 118 -13.37 -14.10 19.93
N SER A 119 -12.31 -14.47 20.65
CA SER A 119 -10.98 -13.82 20.47
C SER A 119 -10.42 -13.95 19.06
N ALA A 120 -10.89 -14.94 18.29
CA ALA A 120 -10.51 -15.14 16.91
C ALA A 120 -10.96 -14.01 15.96
N SER A 121 -12.06 -13.30 16.25
CA SER A 121 -12.51 -12.16 15.43
C SER A 121 -11.50 -11.01 15.47
N ALA A 122 -11.09 -10.57 16.66
CA ALA A 122 -10.07 -9.53 16.83
C ALA A 122 -8.76 -9.87 16.10
N LYS A 123 -8.33 -11.14 16.17
CA LYS A 123 -7.14 -11.60 15.43
C LYS A 123 -7.35 -11.59 13.91
N ALA A 124 -8.54 -11.92 13.43
CA ALA A 124 -8.90 -11.87 12.02
C ALA A 124 -8.86 -10.42 11.50
N ILE A 125 -9.48 -9.49 12.23
CA ILE A 125 -9.52 -8.05 11.89
C ILE A 125 -8.12 -7.48 11.80
N GLY A 126 -7.28 -7.66 12.83
CA GLY A 126 -5.90 -7.20 12.80
C GLY A 126 -5.05 -7.85 11.70
N THR A 127 -5.37 -9.09 11.32
CA THR A 127 -4.73 -9.75 10.19
C THR A 127 -5.18 -9.17 8.85
N SER A 128 -6.44 -8.75 8.73
CA SER A 128 -6.98 -8.04 7.56
C SER A 128 -6.18 -6.76 7.30
N GLY A 129 -6.16 -5.84 8.28
CA GLY A 129 -5.41 -4.58 8.16
C GLY A 129 -3.92 -4.77 7.86
N ARG A 130 -3.28 -5.78 8.46
CA ARG A 130 -1.88 -6.13 8.15
C ARG A 130 -1.67 -6.53 6.69
N ARG A 131 -2.58 -7.35 6.15
CA ARG A 131 -2.44 -7.88 4.80
C ARG A 131 -2.78 -6.84 3.76
N GLU A 132 -3.69 -5.93 4.07
CA GLU A 132 -4.01 -4.80 3.21
C GLU A 132 -2.80 -3.88 3.03
N LEU A 133 -2.16 -3.49 4.14
CA LEU A 133 -0.92 -2.72 4.08
C LEU A 133 0.23 -3.48 3.41
N ARG A 134 0.23 -4.81 3.46
CA ARG A 134 1.17 -5.64 2.70
C ARG A 134 0.86 -5.62 1.20
N CYS A 135 -0.42 -5.63 0.82
CA CYS A 135 -0.83 -5.44 -0.56
C CYS A 135 -0.39 -4.07 -1.07
N GLN A 136 -0.58 -3.02 -0.28
CA GLN A 136 -0.09 -1.68 -0.62
C GLN A 136 1.44 -1.62 -0.72
N ALA A 137 2.15 -2.24 0.23
CA ALA A 137 3.60 -2.31 0.18
C ALA A 137 4.13 -3.06 -1.06
N ARG A 138 3.37 -4.04 -1.56
CA ARG A 138 3.68 -4.73 -2.82
C ARG A 138 3.41 -3.83 -4.01
N ASP A 139 2.33 -3.05 -3.99
CA ASP A 139 1.99 -2.11 -5.05
C ASP A 139 3.08 -1.06 -5.28
N VAL A 140 3.68 -0.57 -4.19
CA VAL A 140 4.85 0.33 -4.25
C VAL A 140 6.00 -0.24 -5.09
N SER A 141 6.21 -1.56 -5.10
CA SER A 141 7.26 -2.22 -5.89
C SER A 141 6.75 -2.83 -7.20
N THR A 142 5.44 -2.99 -7.36
CA THR A 142 4.80 -3.63 -8.51
C THR A 142 3.47 -2.90 -8.74
N PRO A 143 3.51 -1.76 -9.45
CA PRO A 143 2.34 -0.91 -9.62
C PRO A 143 1.13 -1.67 -10.19
N ALA A 144 -0.07 -1.28 -9.76
CA ALA A 144 -1.35 -1.91 -10.10
C ALA A 144 -1.51 -3.37 -9.62
N SER A 145 -0.67 -3.81 -8.67
CA SER A 145 -0.84 -5.11 -8.01
C SER A 145 -1.78 -5.08 -6.81
N PHE A 146 -2.15 -3.89 -6.33
CA PHE A 146 -3.03 -3.69 -5.18
C PHE A 146 -4.39 -4.34 -5.37
N ALA A 147 -5.14 -3.97 -6.41
CA ALA A 147 -6.53 -4.42 -6.60
C ALA A 147 -6.69 -5.95 -6.58
N GLY A 148 -5.77 -6.68 -7.22
CA GLY A 148 -5.78 -8.14 -7.24
C GLY A 148 -5.32 -8.79 -5.94
N CYS A 149 -4.53 -8.08 -5.13
CA CYS A 149 -4.09 -8.52 -3.81
C CYS A 149 -5.19 -8.26 -2.77
N ASN A 150 -5.72 -7.03 -2.73
CA ASN A 150 -6.80 -6.60 -1.85
C ASN A 150 -8.02 -7.54 -2.00
N ALA A 151 -8.54 -7.72 -3.22
CA ALA A 151 -9.71 -8.59 -3.45
C ALA A 151 -9.53 -10.04 -2.94
N ARG A 152 -8.30 -10.58 -2.94
CA ARG A 152 -8.01 -11.92 -2.38
C ARG A 152 -8.01 -11.90 -0.86
N GLU A 153 -7.52 -10.85 -0.25
CA GLU A 153 -7.50 -10.71 1.20
C GLU A 153 -8.89 -10.38 1.76
N ASP A 154 -9.68 -9.55 1.09
CA ASP A 154 -11.10 -9.31 1.39
C ASP A 154 -11.93 -10.60 1.41
N GLY A 155 -11.77 -11.42 0.37
CA GLY A 155 -12.44 -12.72 0.30
C GLY A 155 -12.02 -13.64 1.45
N ARG A 156 -10.75 -13.56 1.87
CA ARG A 156 -10.24 -14.36 2.99
C ARG A 156 -10.73 -13.83 4.34
N THR A 157 -10.78 -12.52 4.54
CA THR A 157 -11.32 -11.89 5.76
C THR A 157 -12.79 -12.24 5.90
N THR A 158 -13.58 -12.12 4.84
CA THR A 158 -15.00 -12.53 4.81
C THR A 158 -15.17 -14.00 5.19
N THR A 159 -14.34 -14.88 4.62
CA THR A 159 -14.37 -16.32 4.92
C THR A 159 -14.04 -16.61 6.39
N VAL A 160 -12.99 -15.98 6.93
CA VAL A 160 -12.57 -16.18 8.32
C VAL A 160 -13.61 -15.64 9.30
N LEU A 161 -14.14 -14.44 9.07
CA LEU A 161 -15.17 -13.84 9.94
C LEU A 161 -16.46 -14.68 9.96
N SER A 162 -16.85 -15.24 8.81
CA SER A 162 -17.96 -16.18 8.72
C SER A 162 -17.68 -17.47 9.51
N ALA A 163 -16.47 -18.02 9.40
CA ALA A 163 -16.09 -19.24 10.09
C ALA A 163 -15.98 -19.09 11.63
N VAL A 164 -15.71 -17.88 12.13
CA VAL A 164 -15.66 -17.60 13.59
C VAL A 164 -17.02 -17.18 14.16
N GLY A 165 -18.11 -17.47 13.45
CA GLY A 165 -19.48 -17.31 13.96
C GLY A 165 -20.21 -16.06 13.47
N GLY A 166 -19.62 -15.27 12.56
CA GLY A 166 -20.32 -14.16 11.89
C GLY A 166 -20.78 -13.02 12.81
N CYS A 167 -20.21 -12.91 14.00
CA CYS A 167 -20.60 -11.92 15.01
C CYS A 167 -20.16 -10.48 14.68
N VAL A 168 -19.26 -10.32 13.70
CA VAL A 168 -18.81 -9.04 13.14
C VAL A 168 -19.20 -8.98 11.67
N ALA A 169 -19.72 -7.83 11.22
CA ALA A 169 -20.04 -7.61 9.82
C ALA A 169 -18.75 -7.45 9.00
N ALA A 170 -18.47 -8.39 8.09
CA ALA A 170 -17.26 -8.33 7.26
C ALA A 170 -17.14 -7.01 6.49
N GLY A 171 -18.25 -6.48 5.94
CA GLY A 171 -18.23 -5.24 5.19
C GLY A 171 -17.73 -4.01 5.97
N ALA A 172 -18.02 -3.95 7.28
CA ALA A 172 -17.52 -2.86 8.13
C ALA A 172 -16.00 -2.97 8.34
N VAL A 173 -15.53 -4.19 8.65
CA VAL A 173 -14.10 -4.50 8.80
C VAL A 173 -13.31 -4.19 7.52
N LEU A 174 -13.87 -4.49 6.35
CA LEU A 174 -13.23 -4.20 5.07
C LEU A 174 -13.15 -2.69 4.83
N ALA A 175 -14.25 -1.95 5.07
CA ALA A 175 -14.26 -0.49 4.94
C ALA A 175 -13.24 0.20 5.86
N ASP A 176 -13.13 -0.24 7.12
CA ASP A 176 -12.14 0.29 8.05
C ASP A 176 -10.71 -0.13 7.67
N THR A 177 -10.53 -1.34 7.12
CA THR A 177 -9.24 -1.82 6.61
C THR A 177 -8.75 -0.97 5.42
N ASP A 178 -9.64 -0.65 4.47
CA ASP A 178 -9.34 0.23 3.33
C ASP A 178 -9.05 1.67 3.77
N ALA A 179 -9.84 2.20 4.71
CA ALA A 179 -9.63 3.52 5.28
C ALA A 179 -8.26 3.62 5.98
N CYS A 180 -7.88 2.58 6.71
CA CYS A 180 -6.57 2.45 7.34
C CYS A 180 -5.42 2.40 6.35
N GLN A 181 -5.57 1.62 5.29
CA GLN A 181 -4.59 1.56 4.21
C GLN A 181 -4.37 2.93 3.59
N SER A 182 -5.46 3.64 3.27
CA SER A 182 -5.39 4.97 2.66
C SER A 182 -4.71 5.99 3.58
N ALA A 183 -5.10 6.02 4.86
CA ALA A 183 -4.54 6.95 5.84
C ALA A 183 -3.02 6.77 6.05
N ILE A 184 -2.54 5.52 6.04
CA ILE A 184 -1.11 5.23 6.22
C ILE A 184 -0.34 5.48 4.91
N GLU A 185 -0.94 5.18 3.75
CA GLU A 185 -0.34 5.51 2.45
C GLU A 185 -0.09 7.02 2.31
N ASP A 186 -1.07 7.85 2.68
CA ASP A 186 -0.95 9.31 2.59
C ASP A 186 0.23 9.87 3.41
N LEU A 187 0.55 9.24 4.54
CA LEU A 187 1.71 9.61 5.37
C LEU A 187 3.05 9.22 4.74
N VAL A 188 3.09 8.06 4.07
CA VAL A 188 4.30 7.49 3.47
C VAL A 188 4.54 8.00 2.06
N GLY A 189 3.50 8.56 1.43
CA GLY A 189 3.49 9.13 0.09
C GLY A 189 3.56 8.06 -1.01
N PRO A 190 3.02 8.35 -2.22
CA PRO A 190 3.26 7.49 -3.37
C PRO A 190 4.76 7.53 -3.64
N CYS A 191 5.45 6.41 -3.42
CA CYS A 191 6.90 6.34 -3.51
C CYS A 191 7.39 6.33 -4.97
N GLY A 192 7.00 7.34 -5.74
CA GLY A 192 7.25 7.48 -7.16
C GLY A 192 6.23 6.72 -8.01
N THR A 193 5.03 7.28 -8.17
CA THR A 193 4.22 6.94 -9.35
C THR A 193 4.89 7.59 -10.55
N PHE A 194 5.20 6.80 -11.57
CA PHE A 194 5.61 7.35 -12.86
C PHE A 194 4.51 8.29 -13.36
N LEU A 195 4.77 9.59 -13.33
CA LEU A 195 3.79 10.59 -13.74
C LEU A 195 3.70 10.64 -15.26
N THR A 196 4.86 10.76 -15.90
CA THR A 196 4.98 10.85 -17.35
C THR A 196 6.47 10.78 -17.74
N THR A 197 6.73 10.46 -19.00
CA THR A 197 8.04 10.65 -19.63
C THR A 197 7.88 11.69 -20.73
N TRP A 198 8.87 12.56 -20.88
CA TRP A 198 8.92 13.52 -21.97
C TRP A 198 10.10 13.22 -22.88
N GLY A 199 9.76 13.10 -24.15
CA GLY A 199 10.67 12.99 -25.26
C GLY A 199 11.31 11.63 -25.49
N SER A 200 12.12 11.59 -26.54
CA SER A 200 12.83 10.39 -27.00
C SER A 200 14.21 10.76 -27.56
N GLY A 201 15.07 9.78 -27.81
CA GLY A 201 16.39 10.05 -28.39
C GLY A 201 16.30 10.60 -29.82
N GLY A 202 16.98 11.71 -30.12
CA GLY A 202 17.11 12.24 -31.48
C GLY A 202 17.11 13.76 -31.58
N SER A 203 16.93 14.27 -32.80
CA SER A 203 17.09 15.68 -33.16
C SER A 203 15.79 16.39 -33.56
N GLY A 204 14.65 15.68 -33.56
CA GLY A 204 13.33 16.25 -33.90
C GLY A 204 12.65 16.97 -32.73
N PRO A 205 11.50 17.64 -32.97
CA PRO A 205 10.68 18.22 -31.92
C PRO A 205 10.31 17.18 -30.84
N GLY A 206 10.55 17.53 -29.57
CA GLY A 206 10.35 16.62 -28.45
C GLY A 206 11.41 15.53 -28.33
N GLN A 207 12.51 15.58 -29.08
CA GLN A 207 13.63 14.64 -28.94
C GLN A 207 14.83 15.30 -28.25
N PHE A 208 15.63 14.51 -27.56
CA PHE A 208 16.81 14.95 -26.84
C PHE A 208 18.03 14.11 -27.24
N ASN A 209 19.15 14.78 -27.51
CA ASN A 209 20.45 14.15 -27.71
C ASN A 209 21.39 14.60 -26.59
N PHE A 210 21.74 13.67 -25.71
CA PHE A 210 22.66 13.90 -24.58
C PHE A 210 22.32 15.14 -23.73
N PRO A 211 21.10 15.23 -23.15
CA PRO A 211 20.79 16.32 -22.22
C PRO A 211 21.71 16.23 -21.00
N LEU A 212 22.43 17.31 -20.71
CA LEU A 212 23.43 17.33 -19.64
C LEU A 212 22.89 17.85 -18.30
N SER A 213 21.76 18.55 -18.32
CA SER A 213 21.19 19.15 -17.11
C SER A 213 19.69 19.42 -17.27
N VAL A 214 19.01 19.54 -16.12
CA VAL A 214 17.62 19.96 -16.00
C VAL A 214 17.54 20.95 -14.84
N ALA A 215 16.71 21.98 -14.99
CA ALA A 215 16.43 22.97 -13.95
C ALA A 215 14.92 23.14 -13.83
N VAL A 216 14.46 23.45 -12.62
CA VAL A 216 13.07 23.79 -12.31
C VAL A 216 13.04 25.23 -11.80
N ASP A 217 12.04 26.00 -12.21
CA ASP A 217 11.81 27.34 -11.69
C ASP A 217 10.93 27.26 -10.43
N GLY A 218 11.25 28.07 -9.42
CA GLY A 218 10.51 28.15 -8.17
C GLY A 218 9.53 29.31 -8.23
N SER A 219 8.23 29.02 -8.38
CA SER A 219 7.15 30.01 -8.35
C SER A 219 6.73 30.36 -6.93
#